data_AF-A0A3D1HB79-F1
#
_entry.id   AF-A0A3D1HB79-F1
#
_cell.length_a   1.000
_cell.length_b   1.000
_cell.length_c   1.000
_cell.angle_alpha   90.00
_cell.angle_beta   90.00
_cell.angle_gamma   90.00
#
_symmetry.space_group_name_H-M   'P 1'
#
loop_
_entity.id
_entity.type
_entity.pdbx_description
1 polymer ?
#
loop_
_entity_poly.entity_id
_entity_poly.type
_entity_poly.pdbx_seq_one_letter_code
_entity_poly.pdbx_strand_id
1 'polypeptide(L)'
;FAGYGIYPEYRDQYAFHVFYDSSEARVKTEAFLDRHFDVVNLSRIPIRKNPRITDEPLIWRYFVNPLPTKLQDSQLDERTFVARCVININD
;
A
#
# COMPACT_ATOMS: atom_id res chain seq x y z
N PHE A 1 -7.71 5.17 -1.85
CA PHE A 1 -8.40 5.34 -3.14
C PHE A 1 -7.68 4.54 -4.22
N ALA A 2 -8.40 3.70 -4.97
CA ALA A 2 -7.86 2.93 -6.10
C ALA A 2 -8.18 3.67 -7.41
N GLY A 3 -7.17 4.19 -8.08
CA GLY A 3 -7.31 4.85 -9.38
C GLY A 3 -7.25 3.82 -10.50
N TYR A 4 -8.39 3.35 -10.99
CA TYR A 4 -8.45 2.52 -12.19
C TYR A 4 -8.16 3.38 -13.43
N GLY A 5 -7.08 3.07 -14.15
CA GLY A 5 -6.77 3.64 -15.47
C GLY A 5 -5.48 4.46 -15.58
N ILE A 6 -4.84 4.84 -14.47
CA ILE A 6 -3.58 5.61 -14.51
C ILE A 6 -2.31 4.74 -14.59
N TYR A 7 -2.45 3.42 -14.40
CA TYR A 7 -1.36 2.44 -14.45
C TYR A 7 -1.71 1.26 -15.36
N PRO A 8 -1.56 1.39 -16.69
CA PRO A 8 -1.92 0.33 -17.64
C PRO A 8 -1.13 -0.97 -17.41
N GLU A 9 0.15 -0.84 -17.04
CA GLU A 9 1.05 -1.95 -16.76
C GLU A 9 0.66 -2.72 -15.48
N TYR A 10 -0.12 -2.08 -14.59
CA TYR A 10 -0.55 -2.65 -13.31
C TYR A 10 -2.06 -2.78 -13.17
N ARG A 11 -2.78 -2.95 -14.29
CA ARG A 11 -4.25 -2.90 -14.35
C ARG A 11 -4.97 -3.92 -13.46
N ASP A 12 -4.31 -5.05 -13.20
CA ASP A 12 -4.88 -6.18 -12.45
C ASP A 12 -4.36 -6.23 -11.01
N GLN A 13 -3.56 -5.26 -10.58
CA GLN A 13 -3.02 -5.17 -9.21
C GLN A 13 -3.73 -4.09 -8.41
N TYR A 14 -3.75 -4.26 -7.08
CA TYR A 14 -4.15 -3.19 -6.18
C TYR A 14 -3.04 -2.15 -6.06
N ALA A 15 -3.41 -0.88 -6.24
CA ALA A 15 -2.50 0.24 -6.00
C ALA A 15 -2.73 0.83 -4.61
N PHE A 16 -1.79 0.64 -3.69
CA PHE A 16 -1.77 1.27 -2.38
C PHE A 16 -0.95 2.54 -2.43
N HIS A 17 -1.57 3.66 -2.08
CA HIS A 17 -0.90 4.93 -1.87
C HIS A 17 -0.87 5.19 -0.36
N VAL A 18 0.29 5.03 0.25
CA VAL A 18 0.46 5.14 1.70
C VAL A 18 1.27 6.40 2.00
N PHE A 19 0.81 7.14 3.00
CA PHE A 19 1.38 8.39 3.45
C PHE A 19 1.87 8.13 4.87
N TYR A 20 3.18 8.21 5.09
CA TYR A 20 3.77 7.94 6.40
C TYR A 20 4.26 9.22 7.05
N ASP A 21 3.94 9.37 8.33
CA ASP A 21 4.47 10.46 9.16
C ASP A 21 5.93 10.20 9.58
N SER A 22 6.38 8.94 9.54
CA SER A 22 7.74 8.58 9.91
C SER A 22 8.29 7.37 9.13
N SER A 23 9.62 7.28 9.08
CA SER A 23 10.31 6.10 8.54
C SER A 23 10.00 4.82 9.31
N GLU A 24 9.70 4.92 10.61
CA GLU A 24 9.33 3.77 11.44
C GLU A 24 7.96 3.20 11.04
N ALA A 25 6.97 4.07 10.82
CA ALA A 25 5.67 3.68 10.31
C ALA A 25 5.80 2.95 8.97
N ARG A 26 6.63 3.48 8.06
CA ARG A 26 6.93 2.83 6.78
C ARG A 26 7.48 1.41 6.96
N VAL A 27 8.48 1.22 7.82
CA VAL A 27 9.08 -0.11 8.05
C VAL A 27 8.06 -1.09 8.63
N LYS A 28 7.21 -0.66 9.57
CA LYS A 28 6.15 -1.50 10.14
C LYS A 28 5.13 -1.92 9.08
N THR A 29 4.71 -0.97 8.24
CA THR A 29 3.77 -1.24 7.16
C THR A 29 4.38 -2.14 6.09
N GLU A 30 5.64 -1.93 5.69
CA GLU A 30 6.33 -2.81 4.73
C GLU A 30 6.43 -4.24 5.27
N ALA A 31 6.80 -4.42 6.53
CA ALA A 31 6.82 -5.74 7.17
C ALA A 31 5.42 -6.39 7.25
N PHE A 32 4.35 -5.59 7.33
CA PHE A 32 2.98 -6.09 7.24
C PHE A 32 2.64 -6.50 5.81
N LEU A 33 2.94 -5.65 4.82
CA LEU A 33 2.68 -5.92 3.41
C LEU A 33 3.39 -7.19 2.95
N ASP A 34 4.68 -7.36 3.28
CA ASP A 34 5.47 -8.56 2.91
C ASP A 34 4.86 -9.88 3.45
N ARG A 35 4.13 -9.81 4.57
CA ARG A 35 3.48 -10.99 5.16
C ARG A 35 2.11 -11.34 4.56
N HIS A 36 1.46 -10.38 3.90
CA HIS A 36 0.07 -10.50 3.45
C HIS A 36 -0.11 -10.37 1.94
N PHE A 37 0.87 -9.78 1.26
CA PHE A 37 0.83 -9.44 -0.15
C PHE A 37 2.12 -9.83 -0.86
N ASP A 38 1.98 -10.16 -2.14
CA ASP A 38 3.07 -10.14 -3.10
C ASP A 38 3.21 -8.70 -3.66
N VAL A 39 4.36 -8.08 -3.42
CA VAL A 39 4.65 -6.69 -3.81
C VAL A 39 5.31 -6.69 -5.19
N VAL A 40 4.51 -6.44 -6.23
CA VAL A 40 4.96 -6.43 -7.63
C VAL A 40 5.84 -5.22 -7.93
N ASN A 41 5.50 -4.06 -7.38
CA ASN A 41 6.29 -2.85 -7.55
C ASN A 41 6.13 -1.93 -6.34
N LEU A 42 7.22 -1.30 -5.91
CA LEU A 42 7.23 -0.26 -4.89
C LEU A 42 8.02 0.94 -5.39
N SER A 43 7.46 2.13 -5.22
CA SER A 43 8.12 3.37 -5.61
C SER A 43 7.73 4.52 -4.70
N ARG A 44 8.72 5.35 -4.32
CA ARG A 44 8.47 6.62 -3.66
C ARG A 44 7.85 7.60 -4.66
N ILE A 45 6.76 8.27 -4.28
CA ILE A 45 6.16 9.31 -5.12
C ILE A 45 6.96 10.60 -4.94
N PRO A 46 7.53 11.17 -6.02
CA PRO A 46 8.25 12.42 -5.93
C PRO A 46 7.29 13.57 -5.59
N ILE A 47 7.69 14.38 -4.62
CA ILE A 47 6.96 15.54 -4.12
C ILE A 47 7.79 16.79 -4.29
N ARG A 48 7.12 17.91 -4.60
CA ARG A 48 7.78 19.20 -4.77
C ARG A 48 7.95 19.84 -3.40
N LYS A 49 9.20 19.97 -2.94
CA LYS A 49 9.51 20.63 -1.69
C LYS A 49 9.00 22.07 -1.66
N ASN A 50 8.33 22.44 -0.57
CA ASN A 50 7.89 23.80 -0.30
C ASN A 50 8.42 24.24 1.08
N PRO A 51 9.17 25.35 1.18
CA PRO A 51 9.72 25.81 2.46
C PRO A 51 8.68 26.08 3.57
N ARG A 52 7.40 26.24 3.21
CA ARG A 52 6.29 26.41 4.17
C ARG A 52 5.71 25.09 4.68
N ILE A 53 6.09 23.96 4.09
CA ILE A 53 5.66 22.62 4.50
C ILE A 53 6.83 21.98 5.24
N THR A 54 6.77 22.00 6.56
CA THR A 54 7.83 21.49 7.44
C THR A 54 7.63 20.03 7.82
N ASP A 55 6.39 19.54 7.74
CA ASP A 55 6.01 18.17 8.10
C ASP A 55 5.47 17.46 6.85
N GLU A 56 6.38 17.18 5.92
CA GLU A 56 6.05 16.57 4.64
C GLU A 56 5.98 15.03 4.81
N PRO A 57 4.83 14.39 4.54
CA PRO A 57 4.70 12.96 4.70
C PRO A 57 5.52 12.21 3.64
N LEU A 58 6.02 11.03 4.01
CA LEU A 58 6.65 10.12 3.07
C LEU A 58 5.56 9.41 2.26
N ILE A 59 5.44 9.77 0.99
CA ILE A 59 4.43 9.16 0.11
C ILE A 59 5.04 8.01 -0.69
N TRP A 60 4.44 6.83 -0.55
CA TRP A 60 4.85 5.61 -1.24
C TRP A 60 3.68 5.00 -2.00
N ARG A 61 4.01 4.38 -3.13
CA ARG A 61 3.09 3.61 -3.95
C ARG A 61 3.55 2.17 -4.02
N TYR A 62 2.64 1.26 -3.70
CA TYR A 62 2.84 -0.18 -3.77
C TYR A 62 1.79 -0.78 -4.72
N PHE A 63 2.23 -1.63 -5.63
CA PHE A 63 1.36 -2.48 -6.44
C PHE A 63 1.42 -3.88 -5.86
N VAL A 64 0.27 -4.38 -5.42
CA VAL A 64 0.21 -5.58 -4.60
C VAL A 64 -0.90 -6.53 -5.05
N ASN A 65 -0.65 -7.81 -4.82
CA ASN A 65 -1.66 -8.88 -4.90
C ASN A 65 -1.73 -9.59 -3.55
N PRO A 66 -2.91 -9.91 -3.02
CA PRO A 66 -3.01 -10.66 -1.78
C PRO A 66 -2.40 -12.05 -1.95
N LEU A 67 -1.62 -12.51 -0.97
CA LEU A 67 -1.02 -13.84 -1.03
C LEU A 67 -2.14 -14.89 -1.02
N PRO A 68 -2.14 -15.85 -1.97
CA PRO A 68 -3.21 -16.86 -2.04
C PRO A 68 -3.39 -17.66 -0.76
N THR A 69 -2.28 -17.97 -0.08
CA THR A 69 -2.28 -18.68 1.21
C THR A 69 -2.99 -17.87 2.29
N LYS A 70 -2.66 -16.58 2.44
CA LYS A 70 -3.29 -15.68 3.42
C LYS A 70 -4.77 -15.44 3.12
N LEU A 71 -5.12 -15.33 1.84
CA LEU A 71 -6.50 -15.18 1.43
C LEU A 71 -7.32 -16.43 1.79
N GLN A 72 -6.81 -17.63 1.46
CA GLN A 72 -7.46 -18.90 1.81
C GLN A 72 -7.59 -19.09 3.32
N ASP A 73 -6.52 -18.83 4.08
CA ASP A 73 -6.51 -18.94 5.54
C ASP A 73 -7.53 -17.99 6.20
N SER A 74 -7.76 -16.81 5.60
CA SER A 74 -8.70 -15.83 6.11
C SER A 74 -10.17 -16.23 5.92
N GLN A 75 -10.46 -17.13 4.98
CA GLN A 75 -11.82 -17.47 4.53
C GLN A 75 -12.65 -16.26 4.06
N LEU A 76 -11.99 -15.19 3.63
CA LEU A 76 -12.61 -13.98 3.11
C LEU A 76 -12.55 -13.98 1.58
N ASP A 77 -13.47 -13.24 0.97
CA ASP A 77 -13.27 -12.82 -0.41
C ASP A 77 -12.11 -11.81 -0.50
N GLU A 78 -11.50 -11.74 -1.68
CA GLU A 78 -10.32 -10.93 -1.93
C GLU A 78 -10.51 -9.46 -1.58
N ARG A 79 -11.67 -8.88 -1.93
CA ARG A 79 -11.94 -7.46 -1.67
C ARG A 79 -12.06 -7.18 -0.18
N THR A 80 -12.75 -8.06 0.56
CA THR A 80 -12.87 -7.94 2.01
C THR A 80 -11.53 -8.13 2.71
N PHE A 81 -10.70 -9.09 2.26
CA PHE A 81 -9.35 -9.28 2.77
C PHE A 81 -8.51 -8.01 2.60
N VAL A 82 -8.46 -7.46 1.39
CA VAL A 82 -7.72 -6.23 1.07
C VAL A 82 -8.24 -5.07 1.92
N ALA A 83 -9.56 -4.89 2.04
CA ALA A 83 -10.15 -3.83 2.84
C ALA A 83 -9.77 -3.93 4.32
N ARG A 84 -9.78 -5.14 4.90
CA ARG A 84 -9.33 -5.36 6.29
C ARG A 84 -7.85 -5.07 6.48
N CYS A 85 -7.01 -5.46 5.54
CA CYS A 85 -5.58 -5.12 5.58
C CYS A 85 -5.37 -3.60 5.55
N VAL A 86 -6.12 -2.88 4.70
CA VAL A 86 -6.04 -1.40 4.65
C VAL A 86 -6.47 -0.79 5.98
N ILE A 87 -7.56 -1.27 6.59
CA ILE A 87 -8.00 -0.79 7.91
C ILE A 87 -6.91 -1.05 8.95
N ASN A 88 -6.36 -2.26 9.01
CA ASN A 88 -5.31 -2.64 9.96
C ASN A 88 -4.04 -1.78 9.84
N ILE A 89 -3.68 -1.38 8.62
CA ILE A 89 -2.52 -0.50 8.39
C ILE A 89 -2.75 0.92 8.94
N ASN A 90 -4.00 1.37 9.02
CA ASN A 90 -4.35 2.73 9.47
C ASN A 90 -4.76 2.82 10.96
N ASP A 91 -4.96 1.68 11.64
CA ASP A 91 -5.26 1.60 13.08
C ASP A 91 -3.98 1.72 13.92
#